data_AF-A0A2G0Q923-F1
#
_entry.id   AF-A0A2G0Q923-F1
#
_cell.length_a   1.000
_cell.length_b   1.000
_cell.length_c   1.000
_cell.angle_alpha   90.00
_cell.angle_beta   90.00
_cell.angle_gamma   90.00
#
_symmetry.space_group_name_H-M   'P 1'
#
loop_
_entity.id
_entity.type
_entity.pdbx_description
1 polymer ?
#
loop_
_entity_poly.entity_id
_entity_poly.type
_entity_poly.pdbx_seq_one_letter_code
_entity_poly.pdbx_strand_id
1 'polypeptide(L)'
;MIGINDVENYQRPNFFIGLNLIDTTDAKVGTYLMILDAEGIRDARVSSVKVGSQMGYVCIPSTASSNEIACTIYIKNRDNSSYPLVGTIYLNYQPSSGIIDITTLKIAPESQLDLDVDRVDGTKFDFKLKAK
;
A
#
# COMPACT_ATOMS: atom_id res chain seq x y z
N MET A 1 43.53 -0.03 -9.24
CA MET A 1 42.42 -0.44 -8.36
C MET A 1 41.21 0.39 -8.78
N ILE A 2 40.42 -0.15 -9.73
CA ILE A 2 39.28 0.54 -10.32
C ILE A 2 38.09 0.33 -9.38
N GLY A 3 37.46 1.45 -9.01
CA GLY A 3 36.38 1.51 -8.05
C GLY A 3 35.24 0.57 -8.41
N ILE A 4 34.66 -0.02 -7.37
CA ILE A 4 33.45 -0.81 -7.41
C ILE A 4 32.37 0.06 -8.05
N ASN A 5 32.01 -0.24 -9.29
CA ASN A 5 30.80 0.29 -9.89
C ASN A 5 29.65 -0.36 -9.12
N ASP A 6 29.07 0.37 -8.16
CA ASP A 6 27.73 0.07 -7.65
C ASP A 6 26.76 0.30 -8.81
N VAL A 7 26.65 -0.72 -9.66
CA VAL A 7 25.56 -0.84 -10.60
C VAL A 7 24.33 -1.12 -9.74
N GLU A 8 23.63 -0.06 -9.35
CA GLU A 8 22.21 -0.19 -9.00
C GLU A 8 21.55 -0.83 -10.22
N ASN A 9 21.38 -2.15 -10.19
CA ASN A 9 20.56 -2.86 -11.15
C ASN A 9 19.14 -2.32 -10.94
N TYR A 10 18.78 -1.27 -11.69
CA TYR A 10 17.40 -0.80 -11.82
C TYR A 10 16.62 -1.93 -12.49
N GLN A 11 16.19 -2.91 -11.69
CA GLN A 11 15.25 -3.93 -12.13
C GLN A 11 14.00 -3.20 -12.60
N ARG A 12 13.60 -3.46 -13.85
CA ARG A 12 12.36 -2.92 -14.38
C ARG A 12 11.19 -3.40 -13.50
N PRO A 13 10.23 -2.53 -13.18
CA PRO A 13 9.05 -2.96 -12.43
C PRO A 13 8.32 -4.09 -13.17
N ASN A 14 7.97 -5.15 -12.43
CA ASN A 14 7.11 -6.23 -12.89
C ASN A 14 5.67 -5.73 -13.11
N PHE A 15 5.18 -4.92 -12.18
CA PHE A 15 3.88 -4.24 -12.29
C PHE A 15 3.85 -2.94 -11.48
N PHE A 16 2.77 -2.18 -11.64
CA PHE A 16 2.47 -1.00 -10.83
C PHE A 16 1.10 -1.15 -10.18
N ILE A 17 1.01 -0.83 -8.89
CA ILE A 17 -0.25 -0.78 -8.14
C ILE A 17 -0.57 0.66 -7.77
N GLY A 18 -1.79 1.12 -8.08
CA GLY A 18 -2.26 2.46 -7.73
C GLY A 18 -3.07 2.41 -6.44
N LEU A 19 -2.61 3.09 -5.41
CA LEU A 19 -3.25 3.07 -4.09
C LEU A 19 -3.74 4.46 -3.68
N ASN A 20 -4.92 4.50 -3.09
CA ASN A 20 -5.47 5.69 -2.46
C ASN A 20 -5.97 5.32 -1.06
N LEU A 21 -5.62 6.12 -0.05
CA LEU A 21 -6.06 5.92 1.33
C LEU A 21 -7.12 6.97 1.68
N ILE A 22 -8.36 6.53 1.85
CA ILE A 22 -9.50 7.38 2.17
C ILE A 22 -9.80 7.25 3.66
N ASP A 23 -9.55 8.31 4.42
CA ASP A 23 -9.88 8.40 5.82
C ASP A 23 -11.36 8.76 6.00
N THR A 24 -12.13 7.79 6.52
CA THR A 24 -13.54 7.91 6.87
C THR A 24 -13.78 8.16 8.35
N THR A 25 -12.71 8.26 9.15
CA THR A 25 -12.78 8.54 10.59
C THR A 25 -12.98 10.04 10.86
N ASP A 26 -13.16 10.39 12.13
CA ASP A 26 -13.22 11.78 12.60
C ASP A 26 -11.83 12.44 12.79
N ALA A 27 -10.73 11.77 12.42
CA ALA A 27 -9.39 12.33 12.55
C ALA A 27 -9.20 13.61 11.69
N LYS A 28 -8.11 14.35 11.90
CA LYS A 28 -7.80 15.50 11.06
C LYS A 28 -7.27 15.04 9.69
N VAL A 29 -7.43 15.88 8.67
CA VAL A 29 -6.86 15.63 7.34
C VAL A 29 -5.35 15.40 7.49
N GLY A 30 -4.85 14.31 6.88
CA GLY A 30 -3.43 14.00 6.87
C GLY A 30 -2.89 13.34 8.15
N THR A 31 -3.75 13.03 9.14
CA THR A 31 -3.36 12.32 10.37
C THR A 31 -2.76 10.94 10.04
N TYR A 32 -3.32 10.22 9.08
CA TYR A 32 -2.91 8.84 8.80
C TYR A 32 -2.01 8.71 7.57
N LEU A 33 -1.06 7.78 7.65
CA LEU A 33 -0.19 7.35 6.57
C LEU A 33 -0.25 5.83 6.45
N MET A 34 -0.59 5.33 5.27
CA MET A 34 -0.43 3.92 4.94
C MET A 34 1.00 3.67 4.47
N ILE A 35 1.59 2.61 4.99
CA ILE A 35 2.90 2.08 4.59
C ILE A 35 2.66 0.66 4.13
N LEU A 36 3.03 0.35 2.88
CA LEU A 36 3.18 -1.02 2.41
C LEU A 36 4.66 -1.34 2.40
N ASP A 37 5.05 -2.46 2.96
CA ASP A 37 6.42 -2.96 2.94
C ASP A 37 6.45 -4.41 2.44
N ALA A 38 7.25 -4.65 1.41
CA ALA A 38 7.50 -5.96 0.82
C ALA A 38 8.78 -5.91 -0.04
N GLU A 39 9.35 -7.09 -0.30
CA GLU A 39 10.40 -7.23 -1.32
C GLU A 39 9.90 -6.66 -2.66
N GLY A 40 10.72 -5.82 -3.30
CA GLY A 40 10.41 -5.20 -4.59
C GLY A 40 9.44 -4.01 -4.55
N ILE A 41 8.65 -3.84 -3.50
CA ILE A 41 7.81 -2.65 -3.28
C ILE A 41 8.54 -1.61 -2.41
N ARG A 42 9.32 -2.10 -1.42
CA ARG A 42 9.95 -1.28 -0.35
C ARG A 42 8.91 -0.55 0.49
N ASP A 43 9.33 0.33 1.41
CA ASP A 43 8.47 1.17 2.27
C ASP A 43 7.65 2.21 1.48
N ALA A 44 6.70 1.76 0.66
CA ALA A 44 5.83 2.63 -0.12
C ALA A 44 4.83 3.35 0.78
N ARG A 45 4.71 4.68 0.60
CA ARG A 45 3.94 5.56 1.50
C ARG A 45 2.78 6.23 0.79
N VAL A 46 1.58 6.12 1.37
CA VAL A 46 0.35 6.72 0.86
C VAL A 46 -0.29 7.55 1.97
N SER A 47 -0.39 8.87 1.76
CA SER A 47 -1.04 9.77 2.72
C SER A 47 -2.56 9.63 2.64
N SER A 48 -3.24 9.72 3.78
CA SER A 48 -4.71 9.74 3.80
C SER A 48 -5.28 11.04 3.21
N VAL A 49 -6.40 10.90 2.51
CA VAL A 49 -7.29 12.00 2.10
C VAL A 49 -8.65 11.84 2.77
N LYS A 50 -9.41 12.93 2.93
CA LYS A 50 -10.78 12.83 3.47
C LYS A 50 -11.77 12.42 2.40
N VAL A 51 -12.85 11.77 2.83
CA VAL A 51 -14.03 11.51 1.98
C VAL A 51 -14.49 12.80 1.29
N GLY A 52 -14.77 12.72 -0.01
CA GLY A 52 -15.19 13.87 -0.82
C GLY A 52 -14.06 14.82 -1.24
N SER A 53 -12.82 14.58 -0.81
CA SER A 53 -11.64 15.29 -1.33
C SER A 53 -11.22 14.77 -2.70
N GLN A 54 -10.42 15.53 -3.42
CA GLN A 54 -9.81 15.07 -4.67
C GLN A 54 -8.94 13.84 -4.39
N MET A 55 -9.30 12.71 -5.00
CA MET A 55 -8.56 11.46 -4.89
C MET A 55 -7.27 11.52 -5.71
N GLY A 56 -6.20 10.95 -5.16
CA GLY A 56 -4.90 10.87 -5.82
C GLY A 56 -4.29 9.49 -5.60
N TYR A 57 -4.12 8.74 -6.70
CA TYR A 57 -3.47 7.43 -6.63
C TYR A 57 -1.96 7.59 -6.56
N VAL A 58 -1.36 7.01 -5.54
CA VAL A 58 0.09 6.80 -5.48
C VAL A 58 0.39 5.53 -6.28
N CYS A 59 1.12 5.70 -7.38
CA CYS A 59 1.53 4.60 -8.24
C CYS A 59 2.83 3.99 -7.70
N ILE A 60 2.75 2.75 -7.23
CA ILE A 60 3.83 2.05 -6.55
C ILE A 60 4.37 0.97 -7.49
N PRO A 61 5.64 1.04 -7.91
CA PRO A 61 6.26 -0.03 -8.68
C PRO A 61 6.55 -1.23 -7.77
N SER A 62 6.35 -2.43 -8.31
CA SER A 62 6.91 -3.66 -7.74
C SER A 62 8.03 -4.15 -8.64
N THR A 63 9.25 -4.23 -8.13
CA THR A 63 10.38 -4.92 -8.78
C THR A 63 10.53 -6.35 -8.31
N ALA A 64 9.53 -6.91 -7.62
CA ALA A 64 9.57 -8.27 -7.14
C ALA A 64 9.65 -9.24 -8.32
N SER A 65 10.46 -10.29 -8.18
CA SER A 65 10.55 -11.37 -9.16
C SER A 65 9.30 -12.26 -9.17
N SER A 66 8.56 -12.29 -8.05
CA SER A 66 7.30 -13.00 -7.90
C SER A 66 6.10 -12.17 -8.35
N ASN A 67 5.09 -12.86 -8.86
CA ASN A 67 3.77 -12.31 -9.11
C ASN A 67 2.88 -12.34 -7.87
N GLU A 68 3.19 -13.21 -6.91
CA GLU A 68 2.52 -13.29 -5.61
C GLU A 68 3.39 -12.62 -4.55
N ILE A 69 2.85 -11.61 -3.88
CA ILE A 69 3.58 -10.80 -2.90
C ILE A 69 2.77 -10.71 -1.62
N ALA A 70 3.37 -11.13 -0.51
CA ALA A 70 2.87 -10.80 0.82
C ALA A 70 3.48 -9.46 1.24
N CYS A 71 2.65 -8.46 1.46
CA CYS A 71 3.07 -7.16 1.94
C CYS A 71 2.59 -6.96 3.36
N THR A 72 3.47 -6.44 4.21
CA THR A 72 3.04 -5.91 5.50
C THR A 72 2.41 -4.53 5.24
N ILE A 73 1.24 -4.29 5.84
CA ILE A 73 0.54 -3.01 5.78
C ILE A 73 0.49 -2.40 7.18
N TYR A 74 0.85 -1.13 7.27
CA TYR A 74 0.77 -0.35 8.49
C TYR A 74 -0.03 0.93 8.22
N ILE A 75 -0.86 1.33 9.18
CA ILE A 75 -1.35 2.70 9.27
C ILE A 75 -0.62 3.37 10.42
N LYS A 76 0.16 4.39 10.12
CA LYS A 76 0.81 5.25 11.11
C LYS A 76 -0.05 6.47 11.37
N ASN A 77 -0.36 6.74 12.64
CA ASN A 77 -0.84 8.04 13.07
C ASN A 77 0.36 8.99 13.19
N ARG A 78 0.39 10.02 12.36
CA ARG A 78 1.51 10.97 12.30
C ARG A 78 1.58 11.91 13.50
N ASP A 79 0.45 12.18 14.14
CA ASP A 79 0.37 13.13 15.25
C ASP A 79 1.04 12.59 16.51
N ASN A 80 0.94 11.27 16.76
CA ASN A 80 1.51 10.62 17.94
C ASN A 80 2.49 9.47 17.62
N SER A 81 2.81 9.25 16.34
CA SER A 81 3.69 8.19 15.85
C SER A 81 3.29 6.75 16.17
N SER A 82 2.05 6.52 16.63
CA SER A 82 1.53 5.16 16.88
C SER A 82 1.15 4.44 15.58
N TYR A 83 0.99 3.12 15.67
CA TYR A 83 0.54 2.26 14.57
C TYR A 83 -0.83 1.66 14.92
N PRO A 84 -1.93 2.41 14.78
CA PRO A 84 -3.27 1.95 15.14
C PRO A 84 -3.80 0.81 14.25
N LEU A 85 -3.13 0.49 13.13
CA LEU A 85 -3.43 -0.69 12.34
C LEU A 85 -2.15 -1.31 11.80
N VAL A 86 -2.03 -2.62 11.99
CA VAL A 86 -0.99 -3.47 11.41
C VAL A 86 -1.68 -4.67 10.78
N GLY A 87 -1.19 -5.10 9.62
CA GLY A 87 -1.76 -6.24 8.92
C GLY A 87 -0.87 -6.77 7.82
N THR A 88 -1.43 -7.72 7.07
CA THR A 88 -0.80 -8.31 5.88
C THR A 88 -1.79 -8.30 4.74
N ILE A 89 -1.34 -7.87 3.58
CA ILE A 89 -2.07 -7.94 2.32
C ILE A 89 -1.35 -8.87 1.36
N TYR A 90 -2.11 -9.72 0.66
CA TYR A 90 -1.58 -10.63 -0.34
C TYR A 90 -1.99 -10.14 -1.72
N LEU A 91 -1.00 -9.80 -2.55
CA LEU A 91 -1.18 -9.36 -3.92
C LEU A 91 -0.86 -10.51 -4.86
N ASN A 92 -1.64 -10.65 -5.93
CA ASN A 92 -1.37 -11.55 -7.03
C ASN A 92 -1.47 -10.80 -8.36
N TYR A 93 -0.36 -10.66 -9.07
CA TYR A 93 -0.31 -10.06 -10.40
C TYR A 93 -0.48 -11.13 -11.48
N GLN A 94 -1.36 -10.89 -12.44
CA GLN A 94 -1.61 -11.77 -13.58
C GLN A 94 -1.01 -11.15 -14.85
N PRO A 95 0.19 -11.59 -15.31
CA PRO A 95 0.87 -10.96 -16.44
C PRO A 95 0.10 -11.03 -17.76
N SER A 96 -0.74 -12.05 -17.94
CA SER A 96 -1.54 -12.24 -19.16
C SER A 96 -2.65 -11.21 -19.32
N SER A 97 -3.20 -10.71 -18.22
CA SER A 97 -4.31 -9.75 -18.19
C SER A 97 -3.90 -8.36 -17.70
N GLY A 98 -2.71 -8.22 -17.11
CA GLY A 98 -2.26 -6.98 -16.48
C GLY A 98 -3.03 -6.63 -15.21
N ILE A 99 -3.73 -7.61 -14.62
CA ILE A 99 -4.61 -7.45 -13.46
C ILE A 99 -3.85 -7.76 -12.18
N ILE A 100 -4.10 -6.97 -11.13
CA ILE A 100 -3.70 -7.29 -9.76
C ILE A 100 -4.95 -7.69 -8.99
N ASP A 101 -4.87 -8.77 -8.23
CA ASP A 101 -5.88 -9.19 -7.27
C ASP A 101 -5.33 -9.07 -5.85
N ILE A 102 -6.18 -8.58 -4.94
CA ILE A 102 -5.93 -8.65 -3.50
C ILE A 102 -6.64 -9.91 -3.01
N THR A 103 -5.89 -10.99 -2.84
CA THR A 103 -6.46 -12.30 -2.51
C THR A 103 -6.87 -12.39 -1.05
N THR A 104 -6.18 -11.67 -0.17
CA THR A 104 -6.46 -11.66 1.26
C THR A 104 -5.94 -10.38 1.91
N LEU A 105 -6.72 -9.83 2.83
CA LEU A 105 -6.30 -8.81 3.79
C LEU A 105 -6.52 -9.34 5.20
N LYS A 106 -5.46 -9.41 6.01
CA LYS A 106 -5.52 -9.80 7.42
C LYS A 106 -5.10 -8.62 8.28
N ILE A 107 -6.04 -8.09 9.06
CA ILE A 107 -5.76 -7.04 10.04
C ILE A 107 -5.51 -7.70 11.40
N ALA A 108 -4.47 -7.25 12.11
CA ALA A 108 -4.15 -7.76 13.43
C ALA A 108 -5.30 -7.47 14.42
N PRO A 109 -5.67 -8.41 15.29
CA PRO A 109 -6.86 -8.31 16.13
C PRO A 109 -6.84 -7.09 17.07
N GLU A 110 -5.64 -6.71 17.54
CA GLU A 110 -5.37 -5.56 18.41
C GLU A 110 -5.43 -4.19 17.70
N SER A 111 -5.60 -4.17 16.38
CA SER A 111 -5.75 -2.93 15.63
C SER A 111 -6.99 -2.16 16.08
N GLN A 112 -6.81 -0.85 16.26
CA GLN A 112 -7.84 0.11 16.65
C GLN A 112 -8.65 0.63 15.45
N LEU A 113 -8.11 0.46 14.25
CA LEU A 113 -8.74 0.80 12.98
C LEU A 113 -8.94 -0.46 12.15
N ASP A 114 -9.75 -0.32 11.11
CA ASP A 114 -10.01 -1.35 10.11
C ASP A 114 -9.96 -0.75 8.70
N LEU A 115 -9.88 -1.61 7.68
CA LEU A 115 -9.75 -1.25 6.28
C LEU A 115 -10.75 -2.01 5.42
N ASP A 116 -11.60 -1.27 4.70
CA ASP A 116 -12.32 -1.80 3.55
C ASP A 116 -11.52 -1.50 2.27
N VAL A 117 -11.53 -2.43 1.32
CA VAL A 117 -10.79 -2.30 0.07
C VAL A 117 -11.74 -2.40 -1.10
N ASP A 118 -11.81 -1.34 -1.90
CA ASP A 118 -12.58 -1.30 -3.13
C ASP A 118 -11.66 -1.31 -4.34
N ARG A 119 -11.98 -2.16 -5.30
CA ARG A 119 -11.29 -2.20 -6.59
C ARG A 119 -11.87 -1.14 -7.52
N VAL A 120 -11.01 -0.27 -8.03
CA VAL A 120 -11.38 0.83 -8.95
C VAL A 120 -11.17 0.41 -10.39
N ASP A 121 -10.04 -0.23 -10.70
CA ASP A 121 -9.75 -0.81 -12.01
C ASP A 121 -8.84 -2.06 -11.90
N GLY A 122 -8.20 -2.45 -13.01
CA GLY A 122 -7.29 -3.58 -13.07
C GLY A 122 -6.14 -3.55 -12.06
N THR A 123 -5.66 -2.36 -11.71
CA THR A 123 -4.45 -2.13 -10.89
C THR A 123 -4.61 -1.06 -9.81
N LYS A 124 -5.80 -0.44 -9.68
CA LYS A 124 -6.09 0.61 -8.70
C LYS A 124 -7.10 0.18 -7.64
N PHE A 125 -6.81 0.61 -6.42
CA PHE A 125 -7.58 0.27 -5.23
C PHE A 125 -7.75 1.47 -4.31
N ASP A 126 -8.96 1.63 -3.79
CA ASP A 126 -9.27 2.55 -2.71
C ASP A 126 -9.28 1.78 -1.38
N PHE A 127 -8.49 2.25 -0.42
CA PHE A 127 -8.42 1.74 0.94
C PHE A 127 -9.19 2.69 1.85
N LYS A 128 -10.36 2.29 2.32
CA LYS A 128 -11.22 3.07 3.22
C LYS A 128 -10.88 2.74 4.66
N LEU A 129 -10.22 3.68 5.32
CA LEU A 129 -9.83 3.58 6.73
C LEU A 129 -11.00 3.99 7.62
N LYS A 130 -11.37 3.13 8.57
CA LYS A 130 -12.49 3.33 9.50
C LYS A 130 -12.09 2.98 10.93
N ALA A 131 -12.85 3.50 11.89
CA ALA A 131 -12.75 3.05 13.27
C ALA A 131 -13.33 1.63 13.38
N LYS A 132 -12.76 0.82 14.28
CA LYS A 132 -13.21 -0.54 14.56
C LYS A 132 -14.26 -0.56 15.68
#